data_AF-A0A7K4HHN2-F1
#
_entry.id   AF-A0A7K4HHN2-F1
#
_cell.length_a   1.000
_cell.length_b   1.000
_cell.length_c   1.000
_cell.angle_alpha   90.00
_cell.angle_beta   90.00
_cell.angle_gamma   90.00
#
_symmetry.space_group_name_H-M   'P 1'
#
loop_
_entity.id
_entity.type
_entity.pdbx_description
1 polymer ?
#
loop_
_entity_poly.entity_id
_entity_poly.type
_entity_poly.pdbx_seq_one_letter_code
_entity_poly.pdbx_strand_id
1 'polypeptide(L)'
;MLGWQLNKFIALLIVILITAEQNTKILAGIVMICSIATFFWKLFSIIRKMDKASQITPKNYSNLLFIMILGMIIGFFIGIILAFV
;
A
#
# COMPACT_ATOMS: atom_id res chain seq x y z
N MET A 1 -18.19 1.72 -17.93
CA MET A 1 -17.47 2.96 -18.32
C MET A 1 -16.28 3.34 -17.40
N LEU A 2 -15.94 2.58 -16.35
CA LEU A 2 -14.84 2.93 -15.42
C LEU A 2 -13.47 2.30 -15.75
N GLY A 3 -13.45 1.18 -16.49
CA GLY A 3 -12.21 0.40 -16.73
C GLY A 3 -11.16 1.09 -17.62
N TRP A 4 -11.54 2.08 -18.43
CA TRP A 4 -10.63 2.78 -19.34
C TRP A 4 -9.81 3.90 -18.68
N GLN A 5 -10.22 4.40 -17.51
CA GLN A 5 -9.53 5.51 -16.82
C GLN A 5 -8.31 5.01 -16.02
N LEU A 6 -8.38 3.77 -15.50
CA LEU A 6 -7.30 3.15 -14.71
C LEU A 6 -6.00 3.04 -15.49
N ASN A 7 -6.07 2.67 -16.78
CA ASN A 7 -4.89 2.52 -17.63
C ASN A 7 -4.14 3.84 -17.84
N LYS A 8 -4.85 4.97 -17.89
CA LYS A 8 -4.24 6.30 -18.04
C LYS A 8 -3.47 6.71 -16.78
N PHE A 9 -3.99 6.37 -15.61
CA PHE A 9 -3.35 6.68 -14.33
C PHE A 9 -2.04 5.90 -14.15
N ILE A 10 -2.04 4.61 -14.53
CA ILE A 10 -0.86 3.73 -14.47
C ILE A 10 0.20 4.21 -15.48
N ALA A 11 -0.19 4.56 -16.70
CA ALA A 11 0.74 5.09 -17.70
C ALA A 11 1.41 6.40 -17.24
N LEU A 12 0.64 7.29 -16.60
CA LEU A 12 1.16 8.56 -16.09
C LEU A 12 2.13 8.36 -14.91
N LEU A 13 1.85 7.41 -14.02
CA LEU A 13 2.77 6.97 -12.96
C LEU A 13 4.11 6.45 -13.50
N ILE A 14 4.09 5.68 -14.60
CA ILE A 14 5.31 5.17 -15.24
C ILE A 14 6.15 6.31 -15.82
N VAL A 15 5.53 7.26 -16.53
CA VAL A 15 6.22 8.43 -17.07
C VAL A 15 6.84 9.27 -15.96
N ILE A 16 6.11 9.48 -14.85
CA ILE A 16 6.65 10.16 -13.67
C ILE A 16 7.85 9.38 -13.12
N LEU A 17 7.80 8.06 -12.98
CA LEU A 17 8.94 7.28 -12.49
C LEU A 17 10.20 7.39 -13.37
N ILE A 18 10.04 7.52 -14.69
CA ILE A 18 11.16 7.63 -15.63
C ILE A 18 11.72 9.06 -15.67
N THR A 19 10.84 10.07 -15.67
CA THR A 19 11.22 11.48 -15.89
C THR A 19 11.39 12.29 -14.59
N ALA A 20 10.91 11.79 -13.44
CA ALA A 20 10.96 12.51 -12.17
C ALA A 20 12.40 12.71 -11.68
N GLU A 21 12.65 13.92 -11.20
CA GLU A 21 13.84 14.27 -10.43
C GLU A 21 13.86 13.53 -9.08
N GLN A 22 15.04 13.37 -8.48
CA GLN A 22 15.24 12.57 -7.24
C GLN A 22 14.23 12.94 -6.14
N ASN A 23 14.00 14.23 -5.91
CA ASN A 23 13.03 14.73 -4.92
C ASN A 23 11.58 14.28 -5.20
N THR A 24 11.19 14.26 -6.47
CA THR A 24 9.83 13.87 -6.87
C THR A 24 9.62 12.36 -6.70
N LYS A 25 10.66 11.54 -6.93
CA LYS A 25 10.61 10.08 -6.67
C LYS A 25 10.44 9.77 -5.18
N ILE A 26 11.16 10.52 -4.32
CA ILE A 26 11.06 10.38 -2.86
C ILE A 26 9.65 10.77 -2.38
N LEU A 27 9.15 11.93 -2.81
CA LEU A 27 7.79 12.38 -2.46
C LEU A 27 6.72 11.39 -2.95
N ALA A 28 6.85 10.87 -4.17
CA ALA A 28 5.96 9.84 -4.69
C ALA A 28 6.02 8.55 -3.85
N GLY A 29 7.20 8.12 -3.41
CA GLY A 29 7.38 6.98 -2.51
C GLY A 29 6.68 7.18 -1.17
N ILE A 30 6.82 8.36 -0.56
CA ILE A 30 6.14 8.72 0.71
C ILE A 30 4.62 8.67 0.54
N VAL A 31 4.09 9.31 -0.51
CA VAL A 31 2.66 9.31 -0.82
C VAL A 31 2.14 7.89 -1.05
N MET A 32 2.93 7.05 -1.73
CA MET A 32 2.58 5.65 -1.98
C MET A 32 2.48 4.86 -0.67
N ILE A 33 3.46 5.01 0.24
CA ILE A 33 3.42 4.38 1.57
C ILE A 33 2.19 4.85 2.36
N CYS A 34 1.93 6.16 2.41
CA CYS A 34 0.78 6.72 3.11
C CYS A 34 -0.55 6.21 2.54
N SER A 35 -0.66 6.07 1.22
CA SER A 35 -1.85 5.55 0.56
C SER A 35 -2.08 4.06 0.89
N ILE A 36 -1.02 3.25 0.82
CA ILE A 36 -1.08 1.81 1.18
C ILE A 36 -1.45 1.66 2.66
N ALA A 37 -0.82 2.43 3.56
CA ALA A 37 -1.11 2.41 4.99
C ALA A 37 -2.57 2.80 5.29
N THR A 38 -3.08 3.86 4.64
CA THR A 38 -4.47 4.32 4.82
C THR A 38 -5.48 3.28 4.32
N PHE A 39 -5.21 2.70 3.15
CA PHE A 39 -6.02 1.63 2.58
C PHE A 39 -6.05 0.40 3.51
N PHE A 40 -4.88 -0.04 3.96
CA PHE A 40 -4.77 -1.18 4.87
C PHE A 40 -5.39 -0.92 6.23
N TRP A 41 -5.25 0.27 6.79
CA TRP A 41 -5.88 0.61 8.06
C TRP A 41 -7.41 0.54 7.98
N LYS A 42 -7.98 1.03 6.87
CA LYS A 42 -9.41 0.96 6.60
C LYS A 42 -9.88 -0.50 6.42
N LEU A 43 -9.16 -1.30 5.65
CA LEU A 43 -9.47 -2.72 5.41
C LEU A 43 -9.34 -3.55 6.70
N PHE A 44 -8.27 -3.35 7.45
CA PHE A 44 -8.02 -4.00 8.73
C PHE A 44 -9.10 -3.66 9.76
N SER A 45 -9.56 -2.42 9.81
CA SER A 45 -10.67 -2.01 10.68
C SER A 45 -11.96 -2.79 10.36
N ILE A 46 -12.26 -3.02 9.09
CA ILE A 46 -13.42 -3.79 8.64
C ILE A 46 -13.27 -5.27 9.03
N ILE A 47 -12.12 -5.87 8.70
CA ILE A 47 -11.84 -7.28 9.00
C ILE A 47 -11.86 -7.53 10.51
N ARG A 48 -11.27 -6.63 11.31
CA ARG A 48 -11.28 -6.70 12.77
C ARG A 48 -12.70 -6.60 13.36
N LYS A 49 -13.59 -5.80 12.74
CA LYS A 49 -15.00 -5.72 13.15
C LYS A 49 -15.76 -7.01 12.84
N MET A 50 -15.45 -7.67 11.73
CA MET A 50 -16.04 -8.96 11.35
C MET A 50 -15.47 -10.13 12.17
N ASP A 51 -14.18 -10.10 12.50
CA ASP A 51 -13.47 -11.06 13.37
C ASP A 51 -14.06 -11.04 14.80
N LYS A 52 -14.33 -9.83 15.33
CA LYS A 52 -15.04 -9.66 16.62
C LYS A 52 -16.49 -10.16 16.62
N ALA A 53 -17.13 -10.24 15.46
CA ALA A 53 -18.51 -10.75 15.32
C ALA A 53 -18.56 -12.28 15.28
N SER A 54 -17.44 -12.98 15.52
CA SER A 54 -17.32 -14.46 15.45
C SER A 54 -17.69 -15.05 14.08
N GLN A 55 -17.67 -14.24 13.01
CA GLN A 55 -18.00 -14.67 11.65
C GLN A 55 -16.78 -15.13 10.83
N ILE A 56 -15.59 -15.17 11.43
CA ILE A 56 -14.35 -15.62 10.78
C ILE A 56 -13.70 -16.73 11.61
N THR A 57 -13.66 -17.95 11.08
CA THR A 57 -12.87 -19.09 11.58
C THR A 57 -11.61 -19.17 10.71
N PRO A 58 -10.37 -19.03 11.26
CA PRO A 58 -9.91 -19.20 12.63
C PRO A 58 -9.70 -17.89 13.41
N LYS A 59 -9.72 -17.98 14.76
CA LYS A 59 -9.38 -16.87 15.68
C LYS A 59 -7.99 -16.30 15.36
N ASN A 60 -7.86 -14.97 15.33
CA ASN A 60 -6.63 -14.19 15.10
C ASN A 60 -6.17 -14.02 13.65
N TYR A 61 -7.05 -14.18 12.65
CA TYR A 61 -6.71 -13.85 11.25
C TYR A 61 -6.24 -12.39 11.07
N SER A 62 -6.79 -11.49 11.90
CA SER A 62 -6.33 -10.10 12.01
C SER A 62 -4.82 -10.01 12.28
N ASN A 63 -4.25 -10.82 13.17
CA ASN A 63 -2.81 -10.75 13.49
C ASN A 63 -1.91 -11.22 12.33
N LEU A 64 -2.30 -12.27 11.60
CA LEU A 64 -1.57 -12.68 10.40
C LEU A 64 -1.63 -11.62 9.31
N LEU A 65 -2.82 -11.04 9.10
CA LEU A 65 -3.00 -9.97 8.12
C LEU A 65 -2.11 -8.77 8.45
N PHE A 66 -2.02 -8.39 9.72
CA PHE A 66 -1.15 -7.31 10.17
C PHE A 66 0.33 -7.60 9.87
N ILE A 67 0.80 -8.83 10.10
CA ILE A 67 2.18 -9.24 9.80
C ILE A 67 2.47 -9.17 8.29
N MET A 68 1.54 -9.60 7.43
CA MET A 68 1.71 -9.51 5.97
C MET A 68 1.83 -8.06 5.48
N ILE A 69 1.02 -7.16 6.05
CA ILE A 69 1.05 -5.72 5.73
C ILE A 69 2.35 -5.08 6.20
N LEU A 70 2.78 -5.44 7.41
CA LEU A 70 4.04 -4.98 7.98
C LEU A 70 5.21 -5.38 7.07
N GLY A 71 5.20 -6.61 6.55
CA GLY A 71 6.18 -7.08 5.56
C GLY A 71 6.19 -6.24 4.27
N MET A 72 5.02 -5.92 3.72
CA MET A 72 4.91 -5.03 2.54
C MET A 72 5.46 -3.62 2.83
N ILE A 73 5.14 -3.04 3.99
CA ILE A 73 5.64 -1.72 4.39
C ILE A 73 7.16 -1.73 4.53
N ILE A 74 7.72 -2.78 5.15
CA ILE A 74 9.18 -2.94 5.29
C ILE A 74 9.85 -3.06 3.91
N GLY A 75 9.28 -3.83 2.98
CA GLY A 75 9.79 -3.93 1.61
C GLY A 75 9.81 -2.59 0.89
N PHE A 76 8.75 -1.79 1.04
CA PHE A 76 8.71 -0.43 0.49
C PHE A 76 9.75 0.50 1.14
N PHE A 77 9.96 0.38 2.46
CA PHE A 77 11.00 1.13 3.17
C PHE A 77 12.41 0.79 2.67
N ILE A 78 12.70 -0.49 2.46
CA ILE A 78 13.98 -0.95 1.90
C ILE A 78 14.17 -0.39 0.48
N GLY A 79 13.12 -0.42 -0.35
CA GLY A 79 13.16 0.15 -1.70
C GLY A 79 13.47 1.65 -1.71
N ILE A 80 12.92 2.41 -0.76
CA ILE A 80 13.25 3.83 -0.60
C ILE A 80 14.71 4.00 -0.19
N ILE A 81 15.19 3.25 0.80
CA ILE A 81 16.60 3.34 1.26
C ILE A 81 17.56 3.04 0.12
N LEU A 82 17.30 2.00 -0.68
CA LEU A 82 18.09 1.67 -1.86
C LEU A 82 18.03 2.76 -2.95
N ALA A 83 16.93 3.50 -3.06
CA ALA A 83 16.84 4.61 -4.00
C ALA A 83 17.63 5.86 -3.55
N PHE A 84 18.01 5.93 -2.27
CA PHE A 84 18.83 7.00 -1.71
C PHE A 84 20.34 6.70 -1.74
N VAL A 85 20.74 5.43 -1.88
CA VAL A 85 22.13 4.96 -2.03
C VAL A 85 22.55 5.03 -3.49
#